data_AF-A0A668RMF9-F1
#
_entry.id   AF-A0A668RMF9-F1
#
_cell.length_a   1.000
_cell.length_b   1.000
_cell.length_c   1.000
_cell.angle_alpha   90.00
_cell.angle_beta   90.00
_cell.angle_gamma   90.00
#
_symmetry.space_group_name_H-M   'P 1'
#
loop_
_entity.id
_entity.type
_entity.pdbx_description
1 polymer ?
#
loop_
_entity_poly.entity_id
_entity_poly.type
_entity_poly.pdbx_seq_one_letter_code
_entity_poly.pdbx_strand_id
1 'polypeptide(L)'
;MNNIHEDSVDFQSNSQEEKQQPSVQSVLSRGSQEEIKRLNLSPAEVYLKACKQTGAVPVSYILRHLDDAILDLNYYGLGPLGAKALAILLKVTLFSKLDLSYNRICDAGGEDLGVMLAENIGIEVLNLSWNHLLIRGNAALIAGLKVNATLKQLQLSNSGFGRPVVQLLAEVLQKNDTLALLDLSINCVDDEAVRLLCQGLATNETLEVLKLSRNPITKIGAVTLLRTVKNNMKSALEEIDISVSAKAGKTGDGNINKIAVVLVILYSYCFFSSYCRSLSSIFNMLPTVKQDLSLYFFQALDKEGTMKVSTSAFRKAVKVRLTVCHAAVIM
;
A
#
# COMPACT_ATOMS: atom_id res chain seq x y z
N MET A 1 70.05 -53.96 -9.78
CA MET A 1 69.10 -52.83 -9.97
C MET A 1 68.29 -53.13 -11.22
N ASN A 2 67.10 -53.70 -11.04
CA ASN A 2 65.92 -53.51 -11.90
C ASN A 2 64.75 -54.33 -11.33
N ASN A 3 63.62 -53.64 -11.17
CA ASN A 3 62.31 -54.17 -10.81
C ASN A 3 61.70 -54.96 -11.98
N ILE A 4 61.02 -56.06 -11.68
CA ILE A 4 59.91 -56.61 -12.46
C ILE A 4 58.79 -57.02 -11.49
N HIS A 5 57.56 -56.81 -11.96
CA HIS A 5 56.24 -56.83 -11.33
C HIS A 5 55.72 -58.18 -10.76
N GLU A 6 54.53 -58.07 -10.12
CA GLU A 6 53.52 -59.06 -9.71
C GLU A 6 53.62 -59.49 -8.22
N ASP A 7 52.58 -59.47 -7.37
CA ASP A 7 51.14 -59.26 -7.57
C ASP A 7 50.42 -58.96 -6.24
N SER A 8 49.27 -58.27 -6.38
CA SER A 8 48.03 -58.30 -5.57
C SER A 8 48.07 -58.26 -4.03
N VAL A 9 47.48 -57.21 -3.43
CA VAL A 9 46.47 -57.35 -2.36
C VAL A 9 45.46 -56.19 -2.46
N ASP A 10 44.18 -56.56 -2.56
CA ASP A 10 43.00 -55.70 -2.44
C ASP A 10 43.02 -54.81 -1.19
N PHE A 11 42.66 -53.54 -1.35
CA PHE A 11 42.14 -52.72 -0.26
C PHE A 11 40.77 -52.16 -0.65
N GLN A 12 39.73 -52.94 -0.32
CA GLN A 12 38.38 -52.43 -0.17
C GLN A 12 38.31 -51.47 1.02
N SER A 13 37.93 -50.24 0.71
CA SER A 13 36.98 -49.39 1.44
C SER A 13 36.88 -49.52 2.97
N ASN A 14 37.40 -48.52 3.67
CA ASN A 14 36.65 -47.91 4.77
C ASN A 14 37.22 -46.52 5.14
N SER A 15 36.49 -45.46 4.82
CA SER A 15 36.56 -44.19 5.55
C SER A 15 35.24 -43.46 5.35
N GLN A 16 34.33 -43.78 6.26
CA GLN A 16 33.31 -42.92 6.86
C GLN A 16 32.94 -41.64 6.11
N GLU A 17 31.68 -41.61 5.68
CA GLU A 17 30.92 -40.43 5.28
C GLU A 17 31.06 -39.29 6.32
N GLU A 18 31.92 -38.31 6.03
CA GLU A 18 31.75 -36.97 6.59
C GLU A 18 30.53 -36.35 5.94
N LYS A 19 29.39 -36.38 6.66
CA LYS A 19 28.22 -35.56 6.34
C LYS A 19 28.61 -34.09 6.41
N GLN A 20 29.04 -33.52 5.29
CA GLN A 20 29.29 -32.09 5.16
C GLN A 20 27.97 -31.33 5.40
N GLN A 21 27.90 -30.63 6.54
CA GLN A 21 26.86 -29.64 6.80
C GLN A 21 26.94 -28.55 5.71
N PRO A 22 25.80 -28.08 5.18
CA PRO A 22 25.80 -27.01 4.18
C PRO A 22 26.43 -25.75 4.79
N SER A 23 27.31 -25.10 4.03
CA SER A 23 28.02 -23.89 4.47
C SER A 23 27.01 -22.81 4.91
N VAL A 24 27.27 -22.13 6.03
CA VAL A 24 26.40 -21.04 6.56
C VAL A 24 26.16 -19.94 5.49
N GLN A 25 27.07 -19.80 4.54
CA GLN A 25 26.97 -18.88 3.39
C GLN A 25 25.95 -19.32 2.32
N SER A 26 25.75 -20.62 2.09
CA SER A 26 24.71 -21.12 1.17
C SER A 26 23.30 -21.12 1.79
N VAL A 27 23.19 -20.99 3.11
CA VAL A 27 21.93 -21.11 3.87
C VAL A 27 21.11 -19.80 3.86
N LEU A 28 21.77 -18.64 3.93
CA LEU A 28 21.09 -17.35 4.02
C LEU A 28 20.61 -16.79 2.66
N SER A 29 21.12 -17.31 1.54
CA SER A 29 20.67 -16.93 0.19
C SER A 29 19.33 -17.55 -0.21
N ARG A 30 18.90 -18.61 0.49
CA ARG A 30 17.60 -19.30 0.31
C ARG A 30 16.67 -19.18 1.53
N GLY A 31 17.04 -18.35 2.50
CA GLY A 31 16.53 -18.29 3.87
C GLY A 31 15.05 -18.62 4.04
N SER A 32 14.79 -19.89 4.33
CA SER A 32 13.52 -20.37 4.86
C SER A 32 13.51 -20.12 6.37
N GLN A 33 12.40 -19.63 6.92
CA GLN A 33 12.23 -19.38 8.37
C GLN A 33 12.60 -20.61 9.24
N GLU A 34 12.46 -21.81 8.69
CA GLU A 34 12.80 -23.08 9.35
C GLU A 34 14.30 -23.24 9.60
N GLU A 35 15.16 -22.78 8.69
CA GLU A 35 16.61 -22.96 8.81
C GLU A 35 17.26 -21.93 9.73
N ILE A 36 16.72 -20.70 9.82
CA ILE A 36 17.17 -19.72 10.82
C ILE A 36 16.82 -20.19 12.24
N LYS A 37 15.64 -20.81 12.42
CA LYS A 37 15.26 -21.47 13.68
C LYS A 37 16.20 -22.62 14.05
N ARG A 38 16.69 -23.40 13.08
CA ARG A 38 17.68 -24.48 13.32
C ARG A 38 19.02 -23.98 13.84
N LEU A 39 19.42 -22.76 13.47
CA LEU A 39 20.71 -22.18 13.87
C LEU A 39 20.65 -21.41 15.21
N ASN A 40 19.46 -21.28 15.82
CA ASN A 40 19.23 -20.59 17.10
C ASN A 40 19.90 -19.20 17.19
N LEU A 41 19.88 -18.45 16.08
CA LEU A 41 20.47 -17.12 16.01
C LEU A 41 19.48 -16.08 16.54
N SER A 42 19.99 -15.13 17.33
CA SER A 42 19.23 -13.93 17.70
C SER A 42 18.96 -13.06 16.45
N PRO A 43 17.89 -12.24 16.43
CA PRO A 43 17.62 -11.32 15.34
C PRO A 43 18.80 -10.37 15.04
N ALA A 44 19.54 -9.97 16.08
CA ALA A 44 20.75 -9.15 15.93
C ALA A 44 21.84 -9.88 15.13
N GLU A 45 22.10 -11.15 15.43
CA GLU A 45 23.07 -11.96 14.71
C GLU A 45 22.63 -12.22 13.26
N VAL A 46 21.33 -12.44 13.03
CA VAL A 46 20.77 -12.59 11.69
C VAL A 46 21.02 -11.33 10.87
N TYR A 47 20.71 -10.15 11.42
CA TYR A 47 20.93 -8.87 10.74
C TYR A 47 22.41 -8.61 10.45
N LEU A 48 23.29 -8.78 11.44
CA LEU A 48 24.73 -8.55 11.26
C LEU A 48 25.35 -9.51 10.23
N LYS A 49 24.93 -10.78 10.22
CA LYS A 49 25.35 -11.74 9.19
C LYS A 49 24.82 -11.36 7.81
N ALA A 50 23.55 -10.95 7.71
CA ALA A 50 22.95 -10.48 6.47
C ALA A 50 23.68 -9.25 5.91
N CYS A 51 24.02 -8.27 6.75
CA CYS A 51 24.85 -7.12 6.37
C CYS A 51 26.22 -7.56 5.84
N LYS A 52 26.91 -8.47 6.54
CA LYS A 52 28.22 -8.98 6.11
C LYS A 52 28.15 -9.68 4.75
N GLN A 53 27.09 -10.44 4.48
CA GLN A 53 26.92 -11.17 3.22
C GLN A 53 26.54 -10.28 2.05
N THR A 54 25.73 -9.27 2.30
CA THR A 54 25.26 -8.32 1.29
C THR A 54 26.25 -7.18 1.03
N GLY A 55 27.22 -6.98 1.93
CA GLY A 55 28.12 -5.82 1.92
C GLY A 55 27.45 -4.54 2.43
N ALA A 56 26.27 -4.63 3.05
CA ALA A 56 25.59 -3.49 3.64
C ALA A 56 26.25 -3.07 4.97
N VAL A 57 26.30 -1.76 5.23
CA VAL A 57 26.72 -1.24 6.53
C VAL A 57 25.57 -1.43 7.53
N PRO A 58 25.79 -2.11 8.68
CA PRO A 58 24.75 -2.27 9.68
C PRO A 58 24.27 -0.94 10.24
N VAL A 59 22.95 -0.77 10.31
CA VAL A 59 22.33 0.39 10.95
C VAL A 59 22.13 0.10 12.44
N SER A 60 22.90 0.77 13.31
CA SER A 60 22.82 0.55 14.77
C SER A 60 21.46 0.88 15.38
N TYR A 61 20.64 1.71 14.71
CA TYR A 61 19.27 1.96 15.14
C TYR A 61 18.43 0.67 15.13
N ILE A 62 18.54 -0.16 14.10
CA ILE A 62 17.83 -1.43 13.99
C ILE A 62 18.16 -2.33 15.17
N LEU A 63 19.46 -2.50 15.48
CA LEU A 63 19.93 -3.35 16.58
C LEU A 63 19.40 -2.94 17.96
N ARG A 64 19.08 -1.65 18.14
CA ARG A 64 18.54 -1.12 19.40
C ARG A 64 17.03 -1.26 19.54
N HIS A 65 16.32 -1.52 18.44
CA HIS A 65 14.86 -1.55 18.36
C HIS A 65 14.37 -2.90 17.81
N LEU A 66 15.12 -3.99 18.01
CA LEU A 66 14.75 -5.33 17.50
C LEU A 66 13.52 -5.92 18.19
N ASP A 67 13.28 -5.53 19.45
CA ASP A 67 12.17 -6.00 20.27
C ASP A 67 10.94 -5.08 20.17
N ASP A 68 11.04 -3.97 19.45
CA ASP A 68 9.94 -3.02 19.29
C ASP A 68 8.93 -3.50 18.24
N ALA A 69 7.68 -3.09 18.40
CA ALA A 69 6.63 -3.37 17.43
C ALA A 69 6.72 -2.45 16.19
N ILE A 70 7.46 -1.35 16.27
CA ILE A 70 7.54 -0.30 15.24
C ILE A 70 9.00 -0.01 14.95
N LEU A 71 9.35 -0.03 13.67
CA LEU A 71 10.68 0.33 13.21
C LEU A 71 10.58 1.46 12.17
N ASP A 72 11.04 2.65 12.56
CA ASP A 72 11.15 3.82 11.67
C ASP A 72 12.59 3.96 11.20
N LEU A 73 12.78 3.81 9.89
CA LEU A 73 14.05 3.94 9.19
C LEU A 73 13.95 4.97 8.07
N ASN A 74 13.12 6.00 8.18
CA ASN A 74 13.05 7.04 7.17
C ASN A 74 14.40 7.77 6.98
N TYR A 75 14.81 8.03 5.73
CA TYR A 75 16.05 8.77 5.40
C TYR A 75 17.38 8.15 5.86
N TYR A 76 17.44 6.85 6.20
CA TYR A 76 18.69 6.19 6.61
C TYR A 76 19.63 5.84 5.45
N GLY A 77 19.18 6.00 4.20
CA GLY A 77 19.99 5.72 3.02
C GLY A 77 20.37 4.24 2.87
N LEU A 78 19.47 3.32 3.23
CA LEU A 78 19.73 1.87 3.22
C LEU A 78 20.27 1.37 1.87
N GLY A 79 19.77 1.91 0.75
CA GLY A 79 20.09 1.42 -0.58
C GLY A 79 19.56 -0.01 -0.83
N PRO A 80 19.85 -0.58 -2.01
CA PRO A 80 19.42 -1.94 -2.35
C PRO A 80 20.05 -3.00 -1.45
N LEU A 81 21.33 -2.84 -1.08
CA LEU A 81 22.03 -3.82 -0.23
C LEU A 81 21.51 -3.81 1.22
N GLY A 82 21.27 -2.62 1.78
CA GLY A 82 20.68 -2.49 3.11
C GLY A 82 19.25 -3.03 3.16
N ALA A 83 18.45 -2.79 2.11
CA ALA A 83 17.12 -3.36 1.97
C ALA A 83 17.16 -4.90 1.90
N LYS A 84 18.12 -5.47 1.19
CA LYS A 84 18.32 -6.93 1.16
C LYS A 84 18.65 -7.51 2.53
N ALA A 85 19.59 -6.89 3.25
CA ALA A 85 19.93 -7.32 4.60
C ALA A 85 18.74 -7.22 5.55
N LEU A 86 17.97 -6.13 5.43
CA LEU A 86 16.75 -5.93 6.20
C LEU A 86 15.66 -6.94 5.82
N ALA A 87 15.48 -7.27 4.54
CA ALA A 87 14.51 -8.27 4.10
C ALA A 87 14.76 -9.64 4.76
N ILE A 88 16.03 -10.02 4.94
CA ILE A 88 16.40 -11.25 5.66
C ILE A 88 16.02 -11.17 7.15
N LEU A 89 16.30 -10.04 7.81
CA LEU A 89 15.92 -9.80 9.20
C LEU A 89 14.40 -9.86 9.38
N LEU A 90 13.65 -9.22 8.50
CA LEU A 90 12.19 -9.11 8.60
C LEU A 90 11.46 -10.45 8.48
N LYS A 91 12.12 -11.50 7.98
CA LYS A 91 11.57 -12.87 7.99
C LYS A 91 11.54 -13.49 9.39
N VAL A 92 12.33 -12.97 10.34
CA VAL A 92 12.47 -13.53 11.70
C VAL A 92 12.08 -12.58 12.83
N THR A 93 11.62 -11.38 12.48
CA THR A 93 11.10 -10.38 13.43
C THR A 93 9.60 -10.19 13.25
N LEU A 94 8.93 -9.68 14.28
CA LEU A 94 7.48 -9.46 14.29
C LEU A 94 7.12 -7.96 14.35
N PHE A 95 7.83 -7.12 13.59
CA PHE A 95 7.45 -5.70 13.46
C PHE A 95 6.04 -5.59 12.88
N SER A 96 5.20 -4.82 13.55
CA SER A 96 3.84 -4.50 13.10
C SER A 96 3.80 -3.30 12.15
N LYS A 97 4.70 -2.33 12.33
CA LYS A 97 4.81 -1.14 11.49
C LYS A 97 6.24 -0.88 11.08
N LEU A 98 6.42 -0.62 9.80
CA LEU A 98 7.74 -0.42 9.21
C LEU A 98 7.71 0.79 8.27
N ASP A 99 8.49 1.82 8.59
CA ASP A 99 8.71 2.96 7.70
C ASP A 99 10.11 2.88 7.09
N LEU A 100 10.17 2.61 5.79
CA LEU A 100 11.38 2.59 4.99
C LEU A 100 11.42 3.73 3.97
N SER A 101 10.64 4.78 4.14
CA SER A 101 10.56 5.85 3.15
C SER A 101 11.89 6.58 2.97
N TYR A 102 12.13 7.10 1.76
CA TYR A 102 13.33 7.89 1.43
C TYR A 102 14.69 7.17 1.63
N ASN A 103 14.77 5.88 1.33
CA ASN A 103 15.99 5.08 1.51
C ASN A 103 16.73 4.68 0.23
N ARG A 104 16.28 5.13 -0.94
CA ARG A 104 16.86 4.78 -2.25
C ARG A 104 17.03 3.27 -2.45
N ILE A 105 16.02 2.50 -2.04
CA ILE A 105 16.02 1.03 -2.09
C ILE A 105 16.18 0.50 -3.54
N CYS A 106 15.63 1.22 -4.53
CA CYS A 106 15.68 0.89 -5.95
C CYS A 106 14.99 -0.45 -6.30
N ASP A 107 14.94 -0.79 -7.60
CA ASP A 107 14.37 -2.05 -8.10
C ASP A 107 14.87 -3.29 -7.32
N ALA A 108 16.19 -3.44 -7.20
CA ALA A 108 16.82 -4.63 -6.64
C ALA A 108 16.42 -4.87 -5.17
N GLY A 109 16.43 -3.81 -4.34
CA GLY A 109 15.96 -3.94 -2.97
C GLY A 109 14.45 -4.13 -2.88
N GLY A 110 13.68 -3.59 -3.84
CA GLY A 110 12.24 -3.83 -3.95
C GLY A 110 11.90 -5.30 -4.25
N GLU A 111 12.70 -5.95 -5.09
CA GLU A 111 12.58 -7.38 -5.38
C GLU A 111 12.81 -8.23 -4.11
N ASP A 112 13.87 -7.95 -3.36
CA ASP A 112 14.15 -8.64 -2.08
C ASP A 112 13.02 -8.41 -1.05
N LEU A 113 12.47 -7.18 -0.97
CA LEU A 113 11.35 -6.86 -0.09
C LEU A 113 10.04 -7.51 -0.53
N GLY A 114 9.80 -7.68 -1.82
CA GLY A 114 8.63 -8.39 -2.35
C GLY A 114 8.61 -9.86 -1.94
N VAL A 115 9.76 -10.53 -2.01
CA VAL A 115 9.92 -11.91 -1.52
C VAL A 115 9.70 -11.98 -0.02
N MET A 116 10.26 -11.04 0.75
CA MET A 116 10.05 -10.98 2.19
C MET A 116 8.57 -10.76 2.54
N LEU A 117 7.88 -9.86 1.84
CA LEU A 117 6.47 -9.56 2.10
C LEU A 117 5.58 -10.79 1.91
N ALA A 118 5.90 -11.66 0.95
CA ALA A 118 5.17 -12.91 0.72
C ALA A 118 5.22 -13.89 1.92
N GLU A 119 6.32 -13.85 2.69
CA GLU A 119 6.57 -14.75 3.82
C GLU A 119 6.34 -14.09 5.18
N ASN A 120 6.29 -12.76 5.23
CA ASN A 120 6.12 -12.02 6.47
C ASN A 120 4.68 -12.13 6.99
N ILE A 121 4.57 -12.40 8.29
CA ILE A 121 3.30 -12.61 8.99
C ILE A 121 3.05 -11.59 10.12
N GLY A 122 3.87 -10.53 10.19
CA GLY A 122 3.84 -9.56 11.30
C GLY A 122 3.49 -8.15 10.86
N ILE A 123 3.97 -7.72 9.70
CA ILE A 123 3.84 -6.34 9.23
C ILE A 123 2.40 -6.08 8.81
N GLU A 124 1.79 -5.11 9.47
CA GLU A 124 0.45 -4.60 9.16
C GLU A 124 0.52 -3.25 8.43
N VAL A 125 1.55 -2.44 8.70
CA VAL A 125 1.76 -1.12 8.06
C VAL A 125 3.14 -1.05 7.44
N LEU A 126 3.20 -0.84 6.13
CA LEU A 126 4.45 -0.72 5.38
C LEU A 126 4.49 0.58 4.59
N ASN A 127 5.46 1.45 4.89
CA ASN A 127 5.75 2.63 4.10
C ASN A 127 7.03 2.46 3.31
N LEU A 128 6.90 2.46 1.99
CA LEU A 128 7.99 2.34 1.02
C LEU A 128 8.07 3.55 0.08
N SER A 129 7.41 4.65 0.44
CA SER A 129 7.36 5.86 -0.38
C SER A 129 8.76 6.43 -0.65
N TRP A 130 8.96 7.06 -1.81
CA TRP A 130 10.21 7.74 -2.18
C TRP A 130 11.45 6.83 -2.21
N ASN A 131 11.30 5.61 -2.70
CA ASN A 131 12.38 4.63 -2.77
C ASN A 131 12.86 4.28 -4.19
N HIS A 132 12.31 4.93 -5.22
CA HIS A 132 12.66 4.66 -6.62
C HIS A 132 12.58 3.18 -7.00
N LEU A 133 11.53 2.50 -6.52
CA LEU A 133 11.34 1.06 -6.74
C LEU A 133 11.05 0.71 -8.21
N LEU A 134 10.64 1.69 -9.03
CA LEU A 134 10.36 1.58 -10.47
C LEU A 134 9.46 0.37 -10.81
N ILE A 135 9.54 -0.18 -12.01
CA ILE A 135 8.58 -1.21 -12.45
C ILE A 135 8.89 -2.57 -11.81
N ARG A 136 10.15 -3.00 -11.72
CA ARG A 136 10.48 -4.35 -11.27
C ARG A 136 10.32 -4.49 -9.76
N GLY A 137 10.84 -3.53 -9.00
CA GLY A 137 10.71 -3.53 -7.55
C GLY A 137 9.24 -3.48 -7.12
N ASN A 138 8.42 -2.62 -7.73
CA ASN A 138 6.99 -2.61 -7.42
C ASN A 138 6.27 -3.89 -7.88
N ALA A 139 6.59 -4.46 -9.06
CA ALA A 139 5.97 -5.70 -9.51
C ALA A 139 6.23 -6.87 -8.53
N ALA A 140 7.44 -6.98 -8.00
CA ALA A 140 7.78 -7.97 -6.97
C ALA A 140 7.03 -7.73 -5.66
N LEU A 141 6.89 -6.48 -5.22
CA LEU A 141 6.10 -6.13 -4.04
C LEU A 141 4.63 -6.49 -4.20
N ILE A 142 4.04 -6.18 -5.35
CA ILE A 142 2.64 -6.54 -5.65
C ILE A 142 2.47 -8.07 -5.73
N ALA A 143 3.45 -8.79 -6.27
CA ALA A 143 3.44 -10.25 -6.26
C ALA A 143 3.49 -10.82 -4.84
N GLY A 144 4.28 -10.23 -3.93
CA GLY A 144 4.30 -10.60 -2.51
C GLY A 144 2.98 -10.27 -1.80
N LEU A 145 2.41 -9.09 -2.08
CA LEU A 145 1.10 -8.66 -1.54
C LEU A 145 -0.03 -9.63 -1.90
N LYS A 146 0.04 -10.27 -3.08
CA LYS A 146 -0.97 -11.24 -3.54
C LYS A 146 -1.20 -12.40 -2.58
N VAL A 147 -0.16 -12.84 -1.87
CA VAL A 147 -0.20 -13.96 -0.94
C VAL A 147 -0.09 -13.52 0.52
N ASN A 148 0.26 -12.27 0.77
CA ASN A 148 0.35 -11.73 2.11
C ASN A 148 -1.06 -11.53 2.70
N ALA A 149 -1.27 -12.07 3.90
CA ALA A 149 -2.54 -12.03 4.61
C ALA A 149 -2.50 -11.17 5.88
N THR A 150 -1.51 -10.30 6.05
CA THR A 150 -1.34 -9.49 7.28
C THR A 150 -1.28 -8.00 7.03
N LEU A 151 -0.84 -7.58 5.85
CA LEU A 151 -0.64 -6.18 5.51
C LEU A 151 -1.98 -5.46 5.33
N LYS A 152 -2.23 -4.46 6.18
CA LYS A 152 -3.44 -3.63 6.17
C LYS A 152 -3.21 -2.28 5.51
N GLN A 153 -1.99 -1.74 5.57
CA GLN A 153 -1.67 -0.43 5.01
C GLN A 153 -0.37 -0.48 4.20
N LEU A 154 -0.45 -0.09 2.94
CA LEU A 154 0.67 -0.03 2.03
C LEU A 154 0.80 1.37 1.44
N GLN A 155 1.92 2.03 1.72
CA GLN A 155 2.22 3.35 1.19
C GLN A 155 3.38 3.27 0.19
N LEU A 156 3.11 3.66 -1.05
CA LEU A 156 4.04 3.58 -2.18
C LEU A 156 4.13 4.93 -2.92
N SER A 157 3.96 6.06 -2.21
CA SER A 157 3.98 7.36 -2.87
C SER A 157 5.34 7.64 -3.52
N ASN A 158 5.34 8.15 -4.75
CA ASN A 158 6.55 8.41 -5.53
C ASN A 158 7.54 7.24 -5.56
N SER A 159 7.04 6.05 -5.87
CA SER A 159 7.84 4.83 -6.01
C SER A 159 8.08 4.44 -7.47
N GLY A 160 7.66 5.27 -8.43
CA GLY A 160 7.82 4.99 -9.86
C GLY A 160 6.85 3.92 -10.36
N PHE A 161 5.64 3.91 -9.81
CA PHE A 161 4.55 3.07 -10.29
C PHE A 161 4.27 3.39 -11.77
N GLY A 162 3.99 2.38 -12.58
CA GLY A 162 3.64 2.54 -14.00
C GLY A 162 2.42 1.70 -14.34
N ARG A 163 1.81 1.93 -15.52
CA ARG A 163 0.61 1.20 -15.96
C ARG A 163 0.71 -0.34 -15.82
N PRO A 164 1.84 -1.00 -16.18
CA PRO A 164 1.96 -2.45 -16.03
C PRO A 164 1.81 -2.92 -14.57
N VAL A 165 2.35 -2.15 -13.62
CA VAL A 165 2.26 -2.45 -12.19
C VAL A 165 0.83 -2.22 -11.68
N VAL A 166 0.15 -1.18 -12.17
CA VAL A 166 -1.26 -0.92 -11.83
C VAL A 166 -2.18 -2.06 -12.28
N GLN A 167 -1.92 -2.65 -13.45
CA GLN A 167 -2.64 -3.83 -13.90
C GLN A 167 -2.45 -5.02 -12.94
N LEU A 168 -1.20 -5.32 -12.57
CA LEU A 168 -0.90 -6.37 -11.59
C LEU A 168 -1.60 -6.11 -10.25
N LEU A 169 -1.57 -4.85 -9.79
CA LEU A 169 -2.23 -4.46 -8.56
C LEU A 169 -3.76 -4.64 -8.65
N ALA A 170 -4.38 -4.31 -9.78
CA ALA A 170 -5.81 -4.52 -9.97
C ALA A 170 -6.19 -6.00 -9.84
N GLU A 171 -5.39 -6.91 -10.40
CA GLU A 171 -5.59 -8.35 -10.24
C GLU A 171 -5.43 -8.81 -8.78
N VAL A 172 -4.49 -8.22 -8.05
CA VAL A 172 -4.27 -8.51 -6.62
C VAL A 172 -5.42 -8.01 -5.76
N LEU A 173 -5.92 -6.79 -6.00
CA LEU A 173 -7.05 -6.22 -5.25
C LEU A 173 -8.35 -7.02 -5.40
N GLN A 174 -8.54 -7.77 -6.48
CA GLN A 174 -9.71 -8.66 -6.63
C GLN A 174 -9.71 -9.79 -5.59
N LYS A 175 -8.53 -10.19 -5.09
CA LYS A 175 -8.35 -11.37 -4.23
C LYS A 175 -7.88 -11.03 -2.83
N ASN A 176 -7.17 -9.91 -2.67
CA ASN A 176 -6.69 -9.46 -1.38
C ASN A 176 -7.87 -8.95 -0.54
N ASP A 177 -7.99 -9.51 0.65
CA ASP A 177 -9.06 -9.26 1.62
C ASP A 177 -8.52 -8.65 2.93
N THR A 178 -7.30 -8.13 2.93
CA THR A 178 -6.61 -7.62 4.13
C THR A 178 -6.23 -6.15 4.04
N LEU A 179 -5.94 -5.66 2.85
CA LEU A 179 -5.48 -4.30 2.63
C LEU A 179 -6.63 -3.30 2.76
N ALA A 180 -6.55 -2.45 3.78
CA ALA A 180 -7.51 -1.39 4.08
C ALA A 180 -7.05 -0.02 3.58
N LEU A 181 -5.74 0.25 3.49
CA LEU A 181 -5.21 1.51 2.98
C LEU A 181 -4.15 1.28 1.92
N LEU A 182 -4.31 1.98 0.79
CA LEU A 182 -3.36 2.00 -0.30
C LEU A 182 -3.06 3.43 -0.71
N ASP A 183 -1.78 3.83 -0.63
CA ASP A 183 -1.30 5.12 -1.12
C ASP A 183 -0.43 4.97 -2.36
N LEU A 184 -0.95 5.45 -3.49
CA LEU A 184 -0.30 5.54 -4.79
C LEU A 184 -0.11 7.00 -5.23
N SER A 185 0.02 7.95 -4.31
CA SER A 185 0.20 9.36 -4.64
C SER A 185 1.52 9.60 -5.39
N ILE A 186 1.54 10.53 -6.35
CA ILE A 186 2.75 10.92 -7.11
C ILE A 186 3.38 9.72 -7.85
N ASN A 187 2.58 8.95 -8.59
CA ASN A 187 3.05 7.72 -9.25
C ASN A 187 2.68 7.67 -10.74
N CYS A 188 2.45 8.83 -11.37
CA CYS A 188 2.09 8.92 -12.77
C CYS A 188 0.87 8.04 -13.16
N VAL A 189 -0.07 7.86 -12.24
CA VAL A 189 -1.32 7.10 -12.49
C VAL A 189 -2.27 7.97 -13.32
N ASP A 190 -2.38 7.69 -14.62
CA ASP A 190 -3.31 8.41 -15.51
C ASP A 190 -4.70 7.76 -15.57
N ASP A 191 -5.60 8.33 -16.36
CA ASP A 191 -6.98 7.83 -16.52
C ASP A 191 -7.05 6.36 -16.96
N GLU A 192 -6.10 5.92 -17.79
CA GLU A 192 -6.05 4.54 -18.27
C GLU A 192 -5.59 3.59 -17.16
N ALA A 193 -4.61 4.01 -16.38
CA ALA A 193 -4.21 3.30 -15.17
C ALA A 193 -5.37 3.23 -14.15
N VAL A 194 -6.12 4.32 -13.95
CA VAL A 194 -7.32 4.32 -13.09
C VAL A 194 -8.37 3.34 -13.62
N ARG A 195 -8.59 3.26 -14.94
CA ARG A 195 -9.50 2.30 -15.55
C ARG A 195 -9.09 0.86 -15.25
N LEU A 196 -7.80 0.54 -15.27
CA LEU A 196 -7.27 -0.76 -14.89
C LEU A 196 -7.49 -1.02 -13.39
N LEU A 197 -7.15 -0.06 -12.53
CA LEU A 197 -7.36 -0.15 -11.08
C LEU A 197 -8.83 -0.40 -10.73
N CYS A 198 -9.75 0.23 -11.45
CA CYS A 198 -11.20 0.02 -11.29
C CYS A 198 -11.63 -1.44 -11.53
N GLN A 199 -10.92 -2.21 -12.36
CA GLN A 199 -11.23 -3.64 -12.54
C GLN A 199 -11.05 -4.42 -11.24
N GLY A 200 -10.06 -4.04 -10.42
CA GLY A 200 -9.87 -4.62 -9.09
C GLY A 200 -10.88 -4.12 -8.07
N LEU A 201 -11.12 -2.80 -8.05
CA LEU A 201 -12.04 -2.17 -7.10
C LEU A 201 -13.51 -2.55 -7.33
N ALA A 202 -13.86 -3.02 -8.54
CA ALA A 202 -15.21 -3.47 -8.86
C ALA A 202 -15.67 -4.67 -8.00
N THR A 203 -14.74 -5.47 -7.48
CA THR A 203 -15.05 -6.64 -6.64
C THR A 203 -14.37 -6.60 -5.27
N ASN A 204 -13.46 -5.67 -5.01
CA ASN A 204 -12.80 -5.56 -3.71
C ASN A 204 -13.79 -5.07 -2.64
N GLU A 205 -13.81 -5.77 -1.50
CA GLU A 205 -14.74 -5.50 -0.38
C GLU A 205 -14.01 -4.96 0.87
N THR A 206 -12.70 -4.69 0.80
CA THR A 206 -11.85 -4.52 1.99
C THR A 206 -11.05 -3.22 2.01
N LEU A 207 -10.74 -2.63 0.85
CA LEU A 207 -10.01 -1.37 0.79
C LEU A 207 -10.93 -0.22 1.25
N GLU A 208 -10.50 0.48 2.29
CA GLU A 208 -11.21 1.61 2.91
C GLU A 208 -10.67 2.95 2.41
N VAL A 209 -9.36 3.06 2.21
CA VAL A 209 -8.68 4.31 1.87
C VAL A 209 -7.80 4.13 0.64
N LEU A 210 -8.11 4.89 -0.42
CA LEU A 210 -7.33 4.94 -1.65
C LEU A 210 -6.80 6.35 -1.89
N LYS A 211 -5.47 6.52 -1.81
CA LYS A 211 -4.82 7.79 -2.12
C LYS A 211 -4.15 7.74 -3.47
N LEU A 212 -4.53 8.69 -4.31
CA LEU A 212 -4.09 8.87 -5.69
C LEU A 212 -3.71 10.34 -5.94
N SER A 213 -3.39 11.09 -4.88
CA SER A 213 -3.06 12.51 -4.99
C SER A 213 -1.87 12.73 -5.92
N ARG A 214 -1.84 13.89 -6.58
CA ARG A 214 -0.74 14.36 -7.43
C ARG A 214 -0.40 13.39 -8.58
N ASN A 215 -1.41 12.70 -9.09
CA ASN A 215 -1.34 11.90 -10.31
C ASN A 215 -2.03 12.62 -11.48
N PRO A 216 -1.68 12.32 -12.74
CA PRO A 216 -2.29 12.89 -13.95
C PRO A 216 -3.69 12.32 -14.22
N ILE A 217 -4.56 12.33 -13.21
CA ILE A 217 -5.96 11.89 -13.30
C ILE A 217 -6.81 13.07 -13.74
N THR A 218 -7.56 12.90 -14.82
CA THR A 218 -8.51 13.91 -15.29
C THR A 218 -9.91 13.63 -14.74
N LYS A 219 -10.88 14.45 -15.12
CA LYS A 219 -12.30 14.21 -14.84
C LYS A 219 -12.76 12.81 -15.30
N ILE A 220 -12.19 12.27 -16.38
CA ILE A 220 -12.58 10.96 -16.93
C ILE A 220 -12.21 9.84 -15.96
N GLY A 221 -10.96 9.81 -15.48
CA GLY A 221 -10.50 8.84 -14.48
C GLY A 221 -11.27 8.98 -13.17
N ALA A 222 -11.48 10.21 -12.69
CA ALA A 222 -12.26 10.47 -11.48
C ALA A 222 -13.70 9.93 -11.56
N VAL A 223 -14.42 10.22 -12.66
CA VAL A 223 -15.79 9.71 -12.87
C VAL A 223 -15.81 8.19 -13.00
N THR A 224 -14.79 7.59 -13.63
CA THR A 224 -14.68 6.14 -13.78
C THR A 224 -14.50 5.46 -12.43
N LEU A 225 -13.64 6.01 -11.56
CA LEU A 225 -13.44 5.53 -10.21
C LEU A 225 -14.72 5.60 -9.38
N LEU A 226 -15.39 6.76 -9.37
CA LEU A 226 -16.63 6.96 -8.63
C LEU A 226 -17.76 6.04 -9.11
N ARG A 227 -17.87 5.82 -10.43
CA ARG A 227 -18.88 4.90 -11.00
C ARG A 227 -18.62 3.46 -10.56
N THR A 228 -17.36 3.03 -10.58
CA THR A 228 -16.96 1.68 -10.15
C THR A 228 -17.34 1.45 -8.70
N VAL A 229 -16.97 2.36 -7.81
CA VAL A 229 -17.28 2.26 -6.37
C VAL A 229 -18.79 2.29 -6.14
N LYS A 230 -19.52 3.18 -6.84
CA LYS A 230 -21.00 3.22 -6.77
C LYS A 230 -21.65 1.90 -7.18
N ASN A 231 -21.09 1.20 -8.17
CA ASN A 231 -21.66 -0.05 -8.67
C ASN A 231 -21.25 -1.26 -7.81
N ASN A 232 -20.18 -1.15 -7.03
CA ASN A 232 -19.79 -2.17 -6.05
C ASN A 232 -20.49 -1.92 -4.71
N MET A 233 -21.67 -2.53 -4.53
CA MET A 233 -22.50 -2.38 -3.33
C MET A 233 -21.83 -2.88 -2.03
N LYS A 234 -20.73 -3.63 -2.15
CA LYS A 234 -19.98 -4.17 -1.01
C LYS A 234 -18.64 -3.49 -0.81
N SER A 235 -18.33 -2.44 -1.57
CA SER A 235 -17.07 -1.72 -1.41
C SER A 235 -16.98 -1.14 0.00
N ALA A 236 -15.83 -1.36 0.65
CA ALA A 236 -15.50 -0.75 1.94
C ALA A 236 -14.91 0.67 1.79
N LEU A 237 -14.75 1.19 0.56
CA LEU A 237 -14.09 2.47 0.32
C LEU A 237 -14.83 3.63 0.99
N GLU A 238 -14.17 4.26 1.96
CA GLU A 238 -14.64 5.44 2.70
C GLU A 238 -13.87 6.71 2.31
N GLU A 239 -12.63 6.58 1.83
CA GLU A 239 -11.78 7.72 1.45
C GLU A 239 -11.14 7.50 0.08
N ILE A 240 -11.31 8.48 -0.81
CA ILE A 240 -10.63 8.55 -2.10
C ILE A 240 -10.01 9.94 -2.23
N ASP A 241 -8.68 10.00 -2.25
CA ASP A 241 -7.93 11.25 -2.47
C ASP A 241 -7.37 11.31 -3.89
N ILE A 242 -7.92 12.18 -4.74
CA ILE A 242 -7.41 12.46 -6.09
C ILE A 242 -6.96 13.92 -6.23
N SER A 243 -6.60 14.56 -5.11
CA SER A 243 -6.19 15.97 -5.09
C SER A 243 -4.93 16.20 -5.93
N VAL A 244 -4.88 17.28 -6.71
CA VAL A 244 -3.68 17.69 -7.45
C VAL A 244 -2.87 18.66 -6.60
N SER A 245 -1.52 18.55 -6.59
CA SER A 245 -0.72 19.56 -5.90
C SER A 245 -0.75 20.86 -6.68
N ALA A 246 -1.26 21.92 -6.07
CA ALA A 246 -1.45 23.27 -6.60
C ALA A 246 -0.16 24.05 -6.98
N LYS A 247 0.92 23.39 -7.40
CA LYS A 247 2.18 24.02 -7.82
C LYS A 247 2.72 23.44 -9.13
N ALA A 248 1.96 23.56 -10.21
CA ALA A 248 2.49 23.48 -11.57
C ALA A 248 1.59 24.27 -12.52
N GLY A 249 2.04 25.46 -12.91
CA GLY A 249 1.50 26.20 -14.06
C GLY A 249 0.19 26.95 -13.83
N LYS A 250 0.20 28.24 -14.17
CA LYS A 250 -1.03 29.02 -14.39
C LYS A 250 -1.76 28.48 -15.62
N THR A 251 -2.49 27.38 -15.48
CA THR A 251 -3.63 27.06 -16.37
C THR A 251 -4.88 27.16 -15.51
N GLY A 252 -5.71 28.16 -15.84
CA GLY A 252 -6.82 28.62 -15.02
C GLY A 252 -7.98 27.65 -14.96
N ASP A 253 -7.84 26.55 -14.21
CA ASP A 253 -8.99 25.79 -13.71
C ASP A 253 -8.73 25.35 -12.27
N GLY A 254 -9.07 26.24 -11.33
CA GLY A 254 -8.87 26.09 -9.89
C GLY A 254 -9.79 25.05 -9.21
N ASN A 255 -10.39 24.13 -9.97
CA ASN A 255 -11.45 23.23 -9.49
C ASN A 255 -10.97 21.84 -9.05
N ILE A 256 -9.69 21.48 -9.24
CA ILE A 256 -9.20 20.11 -8.99
C ILE A 256 -8.67 19.94 -7.55
N ASN A 257 -8.41 21.04 -6.84
CA ASN A 257 -7.67 21.02 -5.57
C ASN A 257 -8.51 20.74 -4.32
N LYS A 258 -9.78 20.35 -4.47
CA LYS A 258 -10.65 19.91 -3.36
C LYS A 258 -11.62 18.80 -3.79
N ILE A 259 -11.10 17.68 -4.26
CA ILE A 259 -11.80 16.38 -4.11
C ILE A 259 -11.36 15.75 -2.78
N ALA A 260 -11.34 16.59 -1.73
CA ALA A 260 -11.55 16.19 -0.34
C ALA A 260 -13.00 16.54 0.07
N VAL A 261 -13.87 16.61 -0.93
CA VAL A 261 -15.31 16.73 -0.80
C VAL A 261 -15.82 15.29 -0.81
N VAL A 262 -15.87 14.67 0.37
CA VAL A 262 -17.15 14.60 1.07
C VAL A 262 -18.11 13.77 0.22
N LEU A 263 -18.12 12.47 0.52
CA LEU A 263 -19.19 11.50 0.24
C LEU A 263 -20.61 12.00 0.60
N VAL A 264 -20.76 13.21 1.16
CA VAL A 264 -22.05 13.88 1.38
C VAL A 264 -22.62 14.54 0.11
N ILE A 265 -21.83 14.90 -0.93
CA ILE A 265 -22.41 15.59 -2.13
C ILE A 265 -23.24 14.65 -3.00
N LEU A 266 -22.86 13.38 -3.15
CA LEU A 266 -23.65 12.42 -3.94
C LEU A 266 -24.94 11.98 -3.23
N TYR A 267 -25.04 12.15 -1.90
CA TYR A 267 -26.24 11.80 -1.14
C TYR A 267 -27.21 12.98 -0.92
N SER A 268 -26.77 14.23 -1.08
CA SER A 268 -27.61 15.42 -0.84
C SER A 268 -28.17 16.09 -2.11
N TYR A 269 -27.74 15.71 -3.31
CA TYR A 269 -28.37 16.17 -4.56
C TYR A 269 -29.57 15.33 -5.03
N CYS A 270 -29.84 14.18 -4.39
CA CYS A 270 -30.98 13.32 -4.75
C CYS A 270 -32.29 13.66 -4.01
N PHE A 271 -32.31 14.68 -3.14
CA PHE A 271 -33.53 15.11 -2.46
C PHE A 271 -33.64 16.63 -2.49
N PHE A 272 -34.27 17.14 -3.55
CA PHE A 272 -35.11 18.35 -3.66
C PHE A 272 -34.97 18.98 -5.05
N SER A 273 -35.81 18.56 -5.99
CA SER A 273 -36.55 19.46 -6.89
C SER A 273 -37.36 18.66 -7.91
N SER A 274 -38.63 18.99 -8.02
CA SER A 274 -39.71 18.31 -8.77
C SER A 274 -39.70 18.55 -10.29
N TYR A 275 -38.54 18.81 -10.90
CA TYR A 275 -38.43 19.00 -12.35
C TYR A 275 -37.16 18.33 -12.91
N CYS A 276 -37.23 17.01 -13.13
CA CYS A 276 -36.28 16.28 -13.99
C CYS A 276 -36.99 15.07 -14.59
N ARG A 277 -37.58 15.21 -15.78
CA ARG A 277 -38.32 14.13 -16.46
C ARG A 277 -37.48 13.30 -17.46
N SER A 278 -36.15 13.47 -17.51
CA SER A 278 -35.28 12.60 -18.32
C SER A 278 -33.78 12.79 -18.02
N LEU A 279 -33.04 11.67 -17.93
CA LEU A 279 -31.59 11.56 -17.74
C LEU A 279 -30.74 12.36 -18.74
N SER A 280 -31.28 12.72 -19.91
CA SER A 280 -30.58 13.48 -20.94
C SER A 280 -30.41 14.97 -20.58
N SER A 281 -31.27 15.51 -19.70
CA SER A 281 -31.20 16.93 -19.29
C SER A 281 -30.12 17.20 -18.25
N ILE A 282 -29.72 16.16 -17.50
CA ILE A 282 -28.70 16.23 -16.43
C ILE A 282 -27.30 16.43 -17.02
N PHE A 283 -27.01 15.83 -18.18
CA PHE A 283 -25.72 16.00 -18.87
C PHE A 283 -25.50 17.41 -19.42
N ASN A 284 -26.57 18.19 -19.64
CA ASN A 284 -26.50 19.54 -20.20
C ASN A 284 -26.32 20.65 -19.15
N MET A 285 -26.42 20.35 -17.84
CA MET A 285 -26.30 21.34 -16.75
C MET A 285 -24.92 21.47 -16.11
N LEU A 286 -23.92 20.75 -16.63
CA LEU A 286 -22.53 20.83 -16.20
C LEU A 286 -21.81 22.20 -16.31
N PRO A 287 -22.31 23.29 -16.95
CA PRO A 287 -21.53 24.54 -17.02
C PRO A 287 -21.68 25.57 -15.88
N THR A 288 -22.56 25.42 -14.88
CA THR A 288 -22.93 26.58 -14.01
C THR A 288 -23.06 26.22 -12.54
N VAL A 289 -21.94 26.13 -11.83
CA VAL A 289 -21.93 26.03 -10.35
C VAL A 289 -21.24 27.27 -9.79
N LYS A 290 -22.01 28.16 -9.17
CA LYS A 290 -21.49 29.24 -8.31
C LYS A 290 -22.01 29.05 -6.88
N GLN A 291 -21.05 28.83 -5.98
CA GLN A 291 -20.87 29.26 -4.58
C GLN A 291 -22.12 29.67 -3.76
N ASP A 292 -22.31 29.04 -2.59
CA ASP A 292 -22.58 29.68 -1.27
C ASP A 292 -23.41 28.87 -0.25
N LEU A 293 -23.85 27.65 -0.56
CA LEU A 293 -24.74 26.90 0.34
C LEU A 293 -24.05 26.14 1.49
N SER A 294 -22.73 25.91 1.43
CA SER A 294 -21.99 25.17 2.47
C SER A 294 -21.70 25.99 3.73
N LEU A 295 -21.63 27.32 3.62
CA LEU A 295 -21.28 28.21 4.73
C LEU A 295 -22.39 28.26 5.80
N TYR A 296 -23.66 28.32 5.37
CA TYR A 296 -24.82 28.46 6.24
C TYR A 296 -25.11 27.22 7.11
N PHE A 297 -24.82 26.03 6.59
CA PHE A 297 -25.07 24.78 7.33
C PHE A 297 -24.09 24.61 8.51
N PHE A 298 -22.82 24.93 8.32
CA PHE A 298 -21.82 24.85 9.37
C PHE A 298 -22.00 25.95 10.42
N GLN A 299 -22.34 27.17 10.01
CA GLN A 299 -22.67 28.27 10.93
C GLN A 299 -23.85 27.95 11.88
N ALA A 300 -24.80 27.12 11.46
CA ALA A 300 -25.92 26.71 12.30
C ALA A 300 -25.56 25.65 13.36
N LEU A 301 -24.49 24.87 13.14
CA LEU A 301 -24.05 23.78 14.02
C LEU A 301 -22.85 24.15 14.89
N ASP A 302 -22.04 25.11 14.44
CA ASP A 302 -20.83 25.59 15.08
C ASP A 302 -21.03 27.04 15.52
N LYS A 303 -21.73 27.20 16.66
CA LYS A 303 -22.07 28.51 17.23
C LYS A 303 -20.84 29.36 17.61
N GLU A 304 -19.67 28.73 17.72
CA GLU A 304 -18.40 29.35 18.12
C GLU A 304 -17.46 29.62 16.93
N GLY A 305 -17.82 29.25 15.70
CA GLY A 305 -17.05 29.55 14.48
C GLY A 305 -15.73 28.79 14.33
N THR A 306 -15.58 27.68 15.04
CA THR A 306 -14.38 26.84 15.07
C THR A 306 -14.25 25.88 13.87
N MET A 307 -15.31 25.78 13.06
CA MET A 307 -15.53 24.86 11.94
C MET A 307 -15.34 23.38 12.31
N LYS A 308 -15.62 23.03 13.57
CA LYS A 308 -15.52 21.65 14.09
C LYS A 308 -16.84 21.24 14.73
N VAL A 309 -17.41 20.12 14.29
CA VAL A 309 -18.63 19.54 14.87
C VAL A 309 -18.30 18.14 15.35
N SER A 310 -18.60 17.83 16.62
CA SER A 310 -18.41 16.48 17.14
C SER A 310 -19.32 15.47 16.44
N THR A 311 -18.83 14.26 16.23
CA THR A 311 -19.57 13.18 15.57
C THR A 311 -20.89 12.84 16.26
N SER A 312 -20.98 13.02 17.58
CA SER A 312 -22.22 12.83 18.36
C SER A 312 -23.25 13.93 18.12
N ALA A 313 -22.83 15.20 18.04
CA ALA A 313 -23.70 16.34 17.74
C ALA A 313 -24.24 16.26 16.31
N PHE A 314 -23.38 15.89 15.36
CA PHE A 314 -23.75 15.65 13.97
C PHE A 314 -24.80 14.52 13.86
N ARG A 315 -24.55 13.37 14.48
CA ARG A 315 -25.51 12.23 14.47
C ARG A 315 -26.85 12.58 15.13
N LYS A 316 -26.86 13.39 16.19
CA LYS A 316 -28.09 13.84 16.87
C LYS A 316 -28.92 14.77 16.00
N ALA A 317 -28.29 15.74 15.31
CA ALA A 317 -28.97 16.65 14.39
C ALA A 317 -29.61 15.90 13.20
N VAL A 318 -28.94 14.87 12.70
CA VAL A 318 -29.47 14.00 11.63
C VAL A 318 -30.66 13.15 12.11
N LYS A 319 -30.62 12.61 13.34
CA LYS A 319 -31.71 11.78 13.90
C LYS A 319 -33.00 12.54 14.18
N VAL A 320 -32.93 13.78 14.67
CA VAL A 320 -34.13 14.59 14.99
C VAL A 320 -34.94 14.95 13.75
N ARG A 321 -34.31 15.08 12.57
CA ARG A 321 -35.04 15.35 11.31
C ARG A 321 -35.68 14.11 10.67
N LEU A 322 -35.16 12.91 10.94
CA LEU A 322 -35.74 11.64 10.44
C LEU A 322 -37.07 11.27 11.11
N THR A 323 -37.29 11.71 12.36
CA THR A 323 -38.54 11.46 13.10
C THR A 323 -39.68 12.37 12.64
N VAL A 324 -39.37 13.59 12.17
CA VAL A 324 -40.36 14.53 11.64
C VAL A 324 -40.89 14.08 10.26
N CYS A 325 -40.05 13.44 9.44
CA CYS A 325 -40.48 12.93 8.13
C CYS A 325 -41.43 11.73 8.19
N HIS A 326 -41.41 10.92 9.26
CA HIS A 326 -42.36 9.80 9.40
C HIS A 326 -43.77 10.25 9.80
N ALA A 327 -43.93 11.41 10.45
CA ALA A 327 -45.24 11.94 10.82
C ALA A 327 -45.99 12.61 9.65
N ALA A 328 -45.28 13.01 8.58
CA ALA A 328 -45.86 13.73 7.45
C ALA A 328 -46.27 12.82 6.26
N VAL A 329 -46.17 11.49 6.40
CA VAL A 329 -46.57 10.51 5.37
C VAL A 329 -47.87 9.77 5.74
N ILE A 330 -48.50 10.10 6.88
CA ILE A 330 -49.78 9.49 7.32
C ILE A 330 -50.89 10.55 7.55
N MET A 331 -50.79 11.75 6.98
CA MET A 331 -51.93 12.67 6.82
C MET A 331 -51.90 13.30 5.43
#